data_AF-A0A7J3THY4-F1
#
_entry.id   AF-A0A7J3THY4-F1
#
_cell.length_a   1.000
_cell.length_b   1.000
_cell.length_c   1.000
_cell.angle_alpha   90.00
_cell.angle_beta   90.00
_cell.angle_gamma   90.00
#
_symmetry.space_group_name_H-M   'P 1'
#
loop_
_entity.id
_entity.type
_entity.pdbx_description
1 polymer ?
#
loop_
_entity_poly.entity_id
_entity_poly.type
_entity_poly.pdbx_seq_one_letter_code
_entity_poly.pdbx_strand_id
1 'polypeptide(L)' 'MDFSLSEEHRMLQEAVREFAEKEIMPYGKEYDEKKEYPMKIYKKAAKLGYIGASIPEEYNGAGMDCLAEA' A
#
# COMPACT_ATOMS: atom_id res chain seq x y z
N MET A 1 11.04 22.87 13.89
CA MET A 1 10.95 21.44 13.53
C MET A 1 10.03 21.35 12.34
N ASP A 2 10.48 20.75 11.25
CA ASP A 2 9.67 20.52 10.06
C ASP A 2 8.98 19.16 10.21
N PHE A 3 7.68 19.12 9.92
CA PHE A 3 6.82 17.93 10.02
C PHE A 3 6.24 17.54 8.67
N SER A 4 6.69 18.19 7.59
CA SER A 4 6.30 17.81 6.23
C SER A 4 6.89 16.45 5.86
N LEU A 5 6.16 15.72 5.03
CA LEU A 5 6.69 14.51 4.39
C LEU A 5 7.82 14.90 3.43
N SER A 6 8.80 14.00 3.29
CA SER A 6 9.73 14.09 2.18
C SER A 6 8.98 13.99 0.84
N GLU A 7 9.62 14.42 -0.24
CA GLU A 7 9.04 14.28 -1.57
C GLU A 7 8.75 12.81 -1.92
N GLU A 8 9.64 11.90 -1.53
CA GLU A 8 9.50 10.46 -1.72
C GLU A 8 8.28 9.91 -0.97
N HIS A 9 8.12 10.26 0.32
CA HIS A 9 6.96 9.85 1.11
C HIS A 9 5.65 10.43 0.58
N ARG A 10 5.66 11.67 0.07
CA ARG A 10 4.48 12.26 -0.55
C ARG A 10 4.09 11.53 -1.83
N MET A 11 5.06 11.20 -2.67
CA MET A 11 4.81 10.43 -3.90
C MET A 11 4.27 9.03 -3.60
N LEU A 12 4.83 8.35 -2.59
CA LEU A 12 4.33 7.06 -2.12
C LEU A 12 2.88 7.17 -1.64
N GLN A 13 2.58 8.17 -0.81
CA GLN A 13 1.23 8.41 -0.30
C GLN A 13 0.22 8.64 -1.43
N GLU A 14 0.58 9.42 -2.45
CA GLU A 14 -0.25 9.66 -3.63
C GLU A 14 -0.49 8.38 -4.42
N ALA A 15 0.56 7.58 -4.67
CA ALA A 15 0.46 6.34 -5.41
C ALA A 15 -0.38 5.26 -4.69
N VAL A 16 -0.24 5.14 -3.37
CA VAL A 16 -1.05 4.24 -2.54
C VAL A 16 -2.51 4.69 -2.53
N ARG A 17 -2.77 6.00 -2.43
CA ARG A 17 -4.13 6.55 -2.48
C ARG A 17 -4.81 6.25 -3.81
N GLU A 18 -4.13 6.50 -4.92
CA GLU A 18 -4.67 6.23 -6.25
C GLU A 18 -4.97 4.73 -6.45
N PHE A 19 -4.10 3.86 -5.95
CA PHE A 19 -4.36 2.41 -5.95
C PHE A 19 -5.61 2.06 -5.14
N ALA A 20 -5.76 2.62 -3.93
CA ALA A 20 -6.91 2.37 -3.08
C ALA A 20 -8.22 2.82 -3.75
N GLU A 21 -8.22 4.01 -4.36
CA GLU A 21 -9.39 4.55 -5.06
C GLU A 21 -9.79 3.72 -6.28
N LYS A 22 -8.82 3.20 -7.03
CA LYS A 22 -9.08 2.45 -8.28
C LYS A 22 -9.32 0.96 -8.07
N GLU A 23 -8.64 0.35 -7.11
CA GLU A 23 -8.59 -1.11 -6.97
C GLU A 23 -9.32 -1.62 -5.73
N ILE A 24 -9.46 -0.80 -4.68
CA ILE A 24 -10.11 -1.21 -3.42
C ILE A 24 -11.53 -0.65 -3.36
N MET A 25 -11.68 0.67 -3.48
CA MET A 25 -12.96 1.38 -3.27
C MET A 25 -14.13 0.81 -4.10
N PRO A 26 -13.97 0.41 -5.39
CA PRO A 26 -15.09 -0.10 -6.18
C PRO A 26 -15.65 -1.42 -5.68
N TYR A 27 -14.84 -2.23 -4.98
CA TYR A 27 -15.20 -3.59 -4.56
C TYR A 27 -15.36 -3.74 -3.05
N GLY A 28 -15.02 -2.70 -2.26
CA GLY A 28 -14.99 -2.78 -0.80
C GLY A 28 -16.31 -3.27 -0.20
N LYS A 29 -17.45 -2.74 -0.67
CA LYS A 29 -18.78 -3.17 -0.22
C LYS A 29 -19.09 -4.63 -0.55
N GLU A 30 -18.72 -5.09 -1.74
CA GLU A 30 -18.96 -6.46 -2.19
C GLU A 30 -18.19 -7.47 -1.33
N TYR A 31 -16.90 -7.21 -1.07
CA TYR A 31 -16.07 -8.07 -0.23
C TYR A 31 -16.54 -8.11 1.22
N ASP A 32 -16.99 -6.97 1.76
CA ASP A 32 -17.56 -6.87 3.11
C ASP A 32 -18.86 -7.71 3.23
N GLU A 33 -19.80 -7.53 2.31
CA GLU A 33 -21.07 -8.29 2.29
C GLU A 33 -20.84 -9.79 2.16
N LYS A 34 -19.85 -10.20 1.35
CA LYS A 34 -19.48 -11.61 1.15
C LYS A 34 -18.60 -12.17 2.26
N LYS A 35 -18.04 -11.33 3.14
CA LYS A 35 -17.04 -11.71 4.16
C LYS A 35 -15.84 -12.43 3.55
N GLU A 36 -15.43 -11.99 2.36
CA GLU A 36 -14.33 -12.58 1.61
C GLU A 36 -13.08 -11.70 1.71
N TYR A 37 -11.92 -12.34 1.88
CA TYR A 37 -10.66 -11.61 1.84
C TYR A 37 -10.25 -11.34 0.39
N PRO A 38 -9.95 -10.08 0.01
CA PRO A 38 -9.67 -9.70 -1.38
C PRO A 38 -8.25 -10.10 -1.83
N MET A 39 -7.94 -11.40 -1.85
CA MET A 39 -6.61 -11.94 -2.15
C MET A 39 -6.02 -11.43 -3.47
N LYS A 40 -6.86 -11.16 -4.47
CA LYS A 40 -6.41 -10.64 -5.76
C LYS A 40 -5.86 -9.22 -5.64
N ILE A 41 -6.57 -8.35 -4.91
CA ILE A 41 -6.16 -6.97 -4.66
C ILE A 41 -4.93 -6.96 -3.75
N TYR A 42 -4.92 -7.78 -2.70
CA TYR A 42 -3.78 -7.92 -1.80
C TYR A 42 -2.50 -8.33 -2.54
N LYS A 43 -2.56 -9.36 -3.39
CA LYS A 43 -1.41 -9.77 -4.22
C LYS A 43 -0.97 -8.68 -5.20
N LYS A 44 -1.88 -7.83 -5.67
CA LYS A 44 -1.55 -6.70 -6.53
C LYS A 44 -0.79 -5.63 -5.73
N ALA A 45 -1.28 -5.26 -4.54
CA ALA A 45 -0.62 -4.33 -3.63
C ALA A 45 0.79 -4.82 -3.23
N ALA A 46 0.94 -6.11 -2.91
CA ALA A 46 2.23 -6.70 -2.57
C ALA A 46 3.25 -6.61 -3.71
N LYS A 47 2.83 -6.85 -4.97
CA LYS A 47 3.70 -6.69 -6.14
C LYS A 47 4.13 -5.25 -6.40
N LEU A 48 3.37 -4.28 -5.92
CA LEU A 48 3.69 -2.85 -6.01
C LEU A 48 4.58 -2.38 -4.85
N GLY A 49 4.92 -3.27 -3.90
CA GLY A 49 5.74 -2.93 -2.74
C GLY A 49 4.96 -2.25 -1.60
N TYR A 50 3.63 -2.21 -1.66
CA TYR A 50 2.80 -1.55 -0.62
C TYR A 50 2.55 -2.43 0.61
N ILE A 51 3.02 -3.68 0.60
CA ILE A 51 2.87 -4.62 1.70
C ILE A 51 4.28 -5.03 2.15
N GLY A 52 4.62 -4.78 3.42
CA GLY A 52 5.98 -4.99 3.91
C GLY A 52 6.97 -4.06 3.21
N ALA A 53 6.58 -2.79 3.04
CA ALA A 53 7.39 -1.76 2.39
C ALA A 53 8.74 -1.58 3.09
N SER A 54 8.78 -1.69 4.42
CA SER A 54 9.97 -1.58 5.26
C SER A 54 10.84 -2.85 5.32
N ILE A 55 10.34 -3.97 4.77
CA ILE A 55 11.11 -5.21 4.73
C ILE A 55 12.27 -5.04 3.73
N PRO A 56 13.50 -5.46 4.08
CA PRO A 56 14.64 -5.41 3.18
C PRO A 56 14.40 -6.15 1.85
N GLU A 57 15.00 -5.64 0.76
CA GLU A 57 14.91 -6.25 -0.56
C GLU A 57 15.40 -7.72 -0.59
N GLU A 58 16.38 -8.07 0.27
CA GLU A 58 16.87 -9.46 0.40
C GLU A 58 15.78 -10.46 0.83
N TYR A 59 14.69 -9.99 1.43
CA TYR A 59 13.51 -10.77 1.79
C TYR A 59 12.32 -10.52 0.86
N ASN A 60 12.53 -9.89 -0.29
CA ASN A 60 11.50 -9.46 -1.26
C ASN A 60 10.56 -8.37 -0.74
N GLY A 61 11.02 -7.52 0.17
CA GLY A 61 10.32 -6.27 0.53
C GLY A 61 10.74 -5.09 -0.35
N ALA A 62 10.24 -3.89 -0.03
CA ALA A 62 10.54 -2.67 -0.80
C ALA A 62 11.72 -1.85 -0.25
N GLY A 63 12.32 -2.26 0.87
CA GLY A 63 13.51 -1.61 1.45
C GLY A 63 13.29 -0.17 1.91
N MET A 64 12.04 0.26 2.11
CA MET A 64 11.68 1.61 2.53
C MET A 64 11.84 1.79 4.05
N ASP A 65 11.64 3.01 4.55
CA ASP A 65 11.70 3.28 5.98
C ASP A 65 10.39 2.96 6.72
N CYS A 66 10.42 3.06 8.05
CA CYS A 66 9.25 2.80 8.88
C CYS A 66 8.11 3.81 8.64
N LEU A 67 8.41 5.01 8.12
CA LEU A 67 7.38 6.00 7.81
C LEU A 67 6.60 5.62 6.55
N ALA A 68 7.25 4.95 5.59
CA ALA A 68 6.61 4.38 4.42
C ALA A 68 5.71 3.16 4.72
N GLU A 69 5.95 2.42 5.80
CA GLU A 69 5.12 1.28 6.25
C GLU A 69 3.87 1.72 7.02
N ALA A 70 3.91 2.88 7.68
CA ALA A 70 2.92 3.34 8.66
C ALA A 70 1.66 3.94 8.00
#